data_AF-A0A6B2CF47-F1
#
_entry.id   AF-A0A6B2CF47-F1
#
_cell.length_a   1.000
_cell.length_b   1.000
_cell.length_c   1.000
_cell.angle_alpha   90.00
_cell.angle_beta   90.00
_cell.angle_gamma   90.00
#
_symmetry.space_group_name_H-M   'P 1'
#
loop_
_entity.id
_entity.type
_entity.pdbx_description
1 polymer ?
#
loop_
_entity_poly.entity_id
_entity_poly.type
_entity_poly.pdbx_seq_one_letter_code
_entity_poly.pdbx_strand_id
1 'polypeptide(L)' 'MREVETVDGFKIFEEDLGWAHLRFSRTEPVLEIIVEPIEDGKLELLAKTILDLVERVKQKI' A
#
# COMPACT_ATOMS: atom_id res chain seq x y z
N MET A 1 11.22 -2.56 10.02
CA MET A 1 11.11 -1.08 10.08
C MET A 1 10.16 -0.64 8.95
N ARG A 2 9.33 0.38 9.19
CA ARG A 2 8.43 0.92 8.16
C ARG A 2 8.88 2.33 7.79
N GLU A 3 9.12 2.55 6.50
CA GLU A 3 9.42 3.86 5.92
C GLU A 3 8.27 4.30 5.01
N VAL A 4 8.01 5.62 4.95
CA VAL A 4 6.91 6.19 4.16
C VAL A 4 7.41 7.40 3.38
N GLU A 5 7.25 7.35 2.05
CA GLU A 5 7.41 8.49 1.15
C GLU A 5 6.05 9.04 0.73
N THR A 6 5.94 10.37 0.63
CA THR A 6 4.65 11.04 0.34
C THR A 6 4.73 12.00 -0.85
N VAL A 7 5.59 11.71 -1.83
CA VAL A 7 5.76 12.57 -3.02
C VAL A 7 4.53 12.54 -3.93
N ASP A 8 3.96 11.37 -4.18
CA ASP A 8 2.76 11.16 -5.00
C ASP A 8 1.91 10.07 -4.33
N GLY A 9 0.93 10.46 -3.51
CA GLY A 9 0.23 9.53 -2.63
C GLY A 9 1.13 9.05 -1.48
N PHE A 10 1.13 7.75 -1.21
CA PHE A 10 1.91 7.12 -0.16
C PHE A 10 2.66 5.92 -0.71
N LYS A 11 3.99 5.94 -0.66
CA LYS A 11 4.81 4.74 -0.88
C LYS A 11 5.30 4.25 0.47
N ILE A 12 4.90 3.04 0.84
CA ILE A 12 5.16 2.41 2.12
C ILE A 12 6.16 1.28 1.87
N PHE A 13 7.29 1.32 2.56
CA PHE A 13 8.28 0.26 2.56
C PHE A 13 8.13 -0.54 3.85
N GLU A 14 7.92 -1.84 3.70
CA GLU A 14 7.90 -2.83 4.78
C GLU A 14 9.14 -3.70 4.62
N GLU A 15 10.13 -3.49 5.50
CA GLU A 15 11.47 -4.08 5.42
C GLU A 15 11.48 -5.58 5.05
N ASP A 16 10.57 -6.36 5.64
CA ASP A 16 10.51 -7.81 5.41
C ASP A 16 9.53 -8.24 4.32
N LEU A 17 8.67 -7.34 3.81
CA LEU A 17 7.54 -7.70 2.94
C LEU A 17 7.64 -7.12 1.53
N GLY A 18 8.25 -5.95 1.35
CA GLY A 18 8.36 -5.25 0.07
C GLY A 18 7.85 -3.84 0.18
N TRP A 19 7.28 -3.33 -0.91
CA TRP A 19 6.72 -2.00 -0.92
C TRP A 19 5.33 -1.96 -1.53
N ALA A 20 4.56 -0.96 -1.09
CA ALA A 20 3.24 -0.66 -1.63
C ALA A 20 3.14 0.82 -1.96
N HIS A 21 2.54 1.15 -3.10
CA HIS A 21 2.28 2.51 -3.52
C HIS A 21 0.77 2.71 -3.65
N LEU A 22 0.24 3.61 -2.83
CA LEU A 22 -1.17 3.98 -2.78
C LEU A 22 -1.31 5.40 -3.33
N ARG A 23 -2.09 5.59 -4.37
CA ARG A 23 -2.33 6.91 -4.98
C ARG A 23 -3.72 7.01 -5.57
N PHE A 24 -4.28 8.21 -5.58
CA PHE A 24 -5.52 8.45 -6.32
C PHE A 24 -5.22 8.52 -7.81
N SER A 25 -6.02 7.83 -8.62
CA SER A 25 -5.91 7.94 -10.06
C SER A 25 -6.21 9.36 -10.50
N ARG A 26 -5.51 9.83 -11.53
CA ARG A 26 -5.70 11.19 -12.10
C ARG A 26 -6.80 11.24 -13.14
N THR A 27 -7.24 10.08 -13.63
CA THR A 27 -8.20 9.94 -14.73
C THR A 27 -9.50 9.28 -14.31
N GLU A 28 -9.51 8.54 -13.20
CA GLU A 28 -10.68 7.84 -12.69
C GLU A 28 -10.86 8.10 -11.18
N PRO A 29 -12.08 8.05 -10.65
CA PRO A 29 -12.33 8.26 -9.21
C PRO A 29 -12.04 6.99 -8.41
N VAL A 30 -10.81 6.47 -8.51
CA VAL A 30 -10.37 5.23 -7.87
C VAL A 30 -9.07 5.42 -7.10
N LEU A 31 -8.88 4.61 -6.05
CA LEU A 31 -7.61 4.45 -5.35
C LEU A 31 -6.83 3.31 -6.02
N GLU A 32 -5.66 3.64 -6.58
CA GLU A 32 -4.71 2.67 -7.13
C GLU A 32 -3.82 2.17 -6.00
N ILE A 33 -3.68 0.84 -5.88
CA ILE A 33 -2.76 0.19 -4.94
C ILE A 33 -1.86 -0.73 -5.77
N ILE A 34 -0.57 -0.40 -5.82
CA ILE A 34 0.46 -1.19 -6.49
C ILE A 34 1.33 -1.82 -5.40
N VAL A 35 1.60 -3.11 -5.50
CA VAL A 35 2.41 -3.84 -4.51
C VAL A 35 3.51 -4.61 -5.22
N GLU A 36 4.69 -4.63 -4.60
CA GLU A 36 5.82 -5.43 -5.05
C GLU A 36 6.44 -6.11 -3.82
N PRO A 37 6.34 -7.44 -3.71
CA PRO A 37 6.93 -8.18 -2.60
C PRO A 37 8.45 -8.35 -2.77
N ILE A 38 9.17 -8.55 -1.66
CA ILE A 38 10.64 -8.84 -1.76
C ILE A 38 10.92 -10.20 -2.39
N GLU A 39 10.01 -11.15 -2.22
CA GLU A 39 10.16 -12.53 -2.69
C GLU A 39 8.80 -13.21 -2.88
N ASP A 40 8.81 -14.31 -3.62
CA ASP A 40 7.65 -15.15 -3.87
C ASP A 40 7.06 -15.67 -2.54
N GLY A 41 5.74 -15.54 -2.37
CA GLY A 41 5.00 -15.94 -1.17
C GLY A 41 4.74 -14.85 -0.13
N LYS A 42 5.29 -13.64 -0.32
CA LYS A 42 4.99 -12.47 0.55
C LYS A 42 3.91 -11.55 -0.01
N LEU A 43 3.47 -11.77 -1.25
CA LEU A 43 2.49 -10.94 -1.93
C LEU A 43 1.18 -10.82 -1.14
N GLU A 44 0.59 -11.94 -0.75
CA GLU A 44 -0.69 -11.98 -0.04
C GLU A 44 -0.61 -11.29 1.32
N LEU A 45 0.51 -11.49 2.03
CA LEU A 45 0.74 -10.86 3.34
C LEU A 45 0.92 -9.34 3.22
N LEU A 46 1.69 -8.88 2.24
CA LEU A 46 1.86 -7.46 1.94
C LEU A 46 0.52 -6.84 1.54
N ALA A 47 -0.18 -7.42 0.56
CA ALA A 47 -1.47 -6.93 0.10
C ALA A 47 -2.50 -6.85 1.24
N LYS A 48 -2.59 -7.90 2.08
CA LYS A 48 -3.47 -7.90 3.24
C LYS A 48 -3.12 -6.79 4.23
N THR A 49 -1.83 -6.62 4.55
CA THR A 49 -1.36 -5.57 5.46
C THR A 49 -1.79 -4.18 4.99
N ILE A 50 -1.69 -3.92 3.69
CA ILE A 50 -2.10 -2.65 3.09
C ILE A 50 -3.62 -2.47 3.08
N LEU A 51 -4.37 -3.50 2.70
CA LEU A 51 -5.84 -3.46 2.69
C LEU A 51 -6.41 -3.24 4.10
N ASP A 52 -5.82 -3.86 5.13
CA ASP A 52 -6.21 -3.65 6.53
C ASP A 52 -5.99 -2.19 6.95
N LEU A 53 -4.92 -1.53 6.48
CA LEU A 53 -4.69 -0.10 6.74
C LEU A 53 -5.75 0.77 6.06
N VAL A 54 -6.10 0.47 4.80
CA VAL A 54 -7.14 1.19 4.07
C VAL A 54 -8.50 1.04 4.76
N GLU A 55 -8.85 -0.17 5.21
CA GLU A 55 -10.11 -0.42 5.88
C GLU A 55 -10.21 0.32 7.22
N ARG A 56 -9.11 0.41 7.98
CA ARG A 56 -9.06 1.22 9.21
C ARG A 56 -9.31 2.70 8.98
N VAL A 57 -8.95 3.23 7.81
CA VAL A 57 -9.24 4.62 7.44
C VAL A 57 -10.71 4.75 7.01
N LYS A 58 -11.21 3.81 6.21
CA LYS A 58 -12.61 3.78 5.77
C LYS A 58 -13.61 3.75 6.93
N GLN A 59 -13.27 3.11 8.05
CA GLN A 59 -14.13 3.09 9.25
C GLN A 59 -14.22 4.43 9.99
N LYS A 60 -13.40 5.42 9.63
CA LYS A 60 -13.35 6.74 10.28
C LYS A 60 -14.03 7.85 9.46
N ILE A 61 -14.50 7.53 8.26
CA ILE A 61 -15.22 8.42 7.34
C ILE A 61 -16.67 7.96 7.22
#